data_AF-A0A822N1I2-F1
#
_entry.id   AF-A0A822N1I2-F1
#
_cell.length_a   1.000
_cell.length_b   1.000
_cell.length_c   1.000
_cell.angle_alpha   90.00
_cell.angle_beta   90.00
_cell.angle_gamma   90.00
#
_symmetry.space_group_name_H-M   'P 1'
#
loop_
_entity.id
_entity.type
_entity.pdbx_description
1 polymer ?
#
loop_
_entity_poly.entity_id
_entity_poly.type
_entity_poly.pdbx_seq_one_letter_code
_entity_poly.pdbx_strand_id
1 'polypeptide(L)'
;MQIVYGYCREDKAASLLGHFVEQGDFVSVKELGAVGREHIAFAALLSFTGHLSFPFCWEGVHFVAAQKQAQSVNRLTLPISNNACKKRYRKLKNTTITPNNWKQHISRNRGLKYVNASLIAPM
;
A
#
# COMPACT_ATOMS: atom_id res chain seq x y z
N MET A 1 2.66 9.79 -5.75
CA MET A 1 2.13 9.06 -4.59
C MET A 1 2.69 7.65 -4.56
N GLN A 2 2.90 7.08 -3.39
CA GLN A 2 3.30 5.67 -3.22
C GLN A 2 2.43 5.00 -2.17
N ILE A 3 2.22 3.68 -2.29
CA ILE A 3 1.52 2.91 -1.27
C ILE A 3 2.57 2.31 -0.34
N VAL A 4 2.41 2.43 0.97
CA VAL A 4 3.21 1.69 1.95
C VAL A 4 2.36 0.66 2.67
N TYR A 5 3.01 -0.39 3.13
CA TYR A 5 2.44 -1.44 3.96
C TYR A 5 3.09 -1.38 5.34
N GLY A 6 2.29 -1.61 6.36
CA GLY A 6 2.74 -1.60 7.74
C GLY A 6 1.80 -2.33 8.67
N TYR A 7 2.17 -2.37 9.94
CA TYR A 7 1.33 -2.86 11.01
C TYR A 7 1.50 -2.02 12.27
N CYS A 8 0.47 -2.02 13.10
CA CYS A 8 0.47 -1.36 14.41
C CYS A 8 -0.36 -2.21 15.38
N ARG A 9 -0.25 -1.94 16.68
CA ARG A 9 -1.13 -2.61 17.65
C ARG A 9 -2.57 -2.14 17.50
N GLU A 10 -3.51 -3.02 17.75
CA GLU A 10 -4.95 -2.77 17.58
C GLU A 10 -5.46 -1.58 18.41
N ASP A 11 -4.96 -1.42 19.64
CA ASP A 11 -5.24 -0.31 20.55
C ASP A 11 -4.78 1.06 20.01
N LYS A 12 -3.81 1.06 19.11
CA LYS A 12 -3.18 2.26 18.53
C LYS A 12 -3.72 2.62 17.14
N ALA A 13 -4.51 1.74 16.51
CA ALA A 13 -4.96 1.90 15.13
C ALA A 13 -5.81 3.16 14.94
N ALA A 14 -6.82 3.42 15.78
CA ALA A 14 -7.73 4.55 15.58
C ALA A 14 -7.06 5.93 15.76
N SER A 15 -6.22 6.07 16.79
CA SER A 15 -5.59 7.35 17.16
C SER A 15 -4.43 7.73 16.24
N LEU A 16 -3.61 6.76 15.82
CA LEU A 16 -2.49 7.03 14.93
C LEU A 16 -2.98 7.30 13.50
N LEU A 17 -3.96 6.56 13.00
CA LEU A 17 -4.53 6.80 11.66
C LEU A 17 -5.10 8.23 11.48
N GLY A 18 -5.53 8.87 12.58
CA GLY A 18 -5.95 10.28 12.60
C GLY A 18 -4.78 11.26 12.60
N HIS A 19 -3.84 11.14 13.56
CA HIS A 19 -2.71 12.08 13.69
C HIS A 19 -1.70 12.02 12.53
N PHE A 20 -1.54 10.86 11.90
CA PHE A 20 -0.65 10.70 10.74
C PHE A 20 -1.12 11.48 9.49
N VAL A 21 -2.41 11.78 9.38
CA VAL A 21 -2.98 12.57 8.27
C VAL A 21 -2.70 14.06 8.46
N GLU A 22 -2.58 14.53 9.71
CA GLU A 22 -2.34 15.94 10.04
C GLU A 22 -0.91 16.41 9.68
N GLN A 23 0.06 15.51 9.60
CA GLN A 23 1.43 15.83 9.16
C GLN A 23 1.58 16.02 7.64
N GLY A 24 0.51 15.87 6.84
CA GLY A 24 0.47 16.27 5.42
C GLY A 24 1.10 15.29 4.40
N ASP A 25 1.82 14.27 4.87
CA ASP A 25 2.53 13.32 3.99
C ASP A 25 1.69 12.07 3.63
N PHE A 26 0.64 11.78 4.39
CA PHE A 26 -0.23 10.62 4.20
C PHE A 26 -1.66 11.04 3.81
N VAL A 27 -2.11 10.55 2.65
CA VAL A 27 -3.36 10.95 1.99
C VAL A 27 -4.55 10.09 2.42
N SER A 28 -4.33 8.80 2.69
CA SER A 28 -5.40 7.86 3.03
C SER A 28 -4.83 6.56 3.59
N VAL A 29 -5.59 5.88 4.46
CA VAL A 29 -5.21 4.57 5.01
C VAL A 29 -6.34 3.56 4.84
N LYS A 30 -5.96 2.29 4.72
CA LYS A 30 -6.86 1.15 4.57
C LYS A 30 -6.34 -0.01 5.41
N GLU A 31 -7.19 -0.51 6.28
CA GLU A 31 -6.93 -1.75 7.02
C GLU A 31 -6.90 -2.96 6.08
N LEU A 32 -5.96 -3.87 6.32
CA LEU A 32 -5.84 -5.16 5.63
C LEU A 32 -6.28 -6.33 6.50
N GLY A 33 -6.30 -6.14 7.82
CA GLY A 33 -6.82 -7.05 8.83
C GLY A 33 -5.80 -7.42 9.89
N ALA A 34 -6.24 -8.21 10.88
CA ALA A 34 -5.40 -8.67 11.97
C ALA A 34 -4.24 -9.56 11.49
N VAL A 35 -3.08 -9.39 12.14
CA VAL A 35 -1.88 -10.20 11.94
C VAL A 35 -1.24 -10.50 13.29
N GLY A 36 -0.90 -11.77 13.53
CA GLY A 36 -0.51 -12.20 14.86
C GLY A 36 -1.68 -12.10 15.85
N ARG A 37 -1.37 -11.90 17.13
CA ARG A 37 -2.40 -11.81 18.20
C ARG A 37 -2.82 -10.39 18.56
N GLU A 38 -2.00 -9.38 18.27
CA GLU A 38 -2.20 -8.01 18.77
C GLU A 38 -2.05 -6.91 17.71
N HIS A 39 -1.74 -7.27 16.46
CA HIS A 39 -1.44 -6.28 15.42
C HIS A 39 -2.48 -6.26 14.33
N ILE A 40 -2.66 -5.08 13.75
CA ILE A 40 -3.46 -4.83 12.55
C ILE A 40 -2.52 -4.40 11.44
N ALA A 41 -2.57 -5.11 10.32
CA ALA A 41 -1.90 -4.71 9.10
C ALA A 41 -2.72 -3.65 8.35
N PHE A 42 -2.03 -2.70 7.73
CA PHE A 42 -2.63 -1.65 6.93
C PHE A 42 -1.82 -1.36 5.66
N ALA A 43 -2.47 -0.67 4.73
CA ALA A 43 -1.85 -0.01 3.60
C ALA A 43 -2.18 1.48 3.65
N ALA A 44 -1.19 2.33 3.45
CA ALA A 44 -1.35 3.78 3.43
C ALA A 44 -0.88 4.38 2.11
N LEU A 45 -1.53 5.44 1.66
CA LEU A 45 -1.14 6.23 0.50
C LEU A 45 -0.36 7.45 0.97
N LEU A 46 0.86 7.62 0.48
CA LEU A 46 1.64 8.83 0.73
C LEU A 46 1.61 9.76 -0.49
N SER A 47 1.56 11.06 -0.23
CA SER A 47 1.83 12.09 -1.22
C SER A 47 3.30 12.04 -1.67
N PHE A 48 4.20 11.79 -0.72
CA PHE A 48 5.65 11.65 -0.90
C PHE A 48 6.04 10.51 -1.86
N THR A 49 6.94 10.80 -2.81
CA THR A 49 7.47 9.83 -3.79
C THR A 49 8.96 9.55 -3.64
N GLY A 50 9.62 10.10 -2.63
CA GLY A 50 11.04 9.87 -2.41
C GLY A 50 11.35 8.45 -1.91
N HIS A 51 12.64 8.21 -1.70
CA HIS A 51 13.10 6.93 -1.18
C HIS A 51 12.84 6.86 0.33
N LEU A 52 12.11 5.83 0.76
CA LEU A 52 11.96 5.44 2.16
C LEU A 52 12.76 4.16 2.37
N SER A 53 13.57 4.13 3.43
CA SER A 53 14.29 2.93 3.85
C SER A 53 13.36 2.06 4.70
N PHE A 54 13.23 0.78 4.35
CA PHE A 54 12.37 -0.16 5.09
C PHE A 54 13.18 -1.35 5.61
N PRO A 55 12.79 -1.92 6.76
CA PRO A 55 11.69 -1.46 7.62
C PRO A 55 12.06 -0.22 8.45
N PHE A 56 11.07 0.56 8.88
CA PHE A 56 11.25 1.62 9.87
C PHE A 56 10.07 1.70 10.82
N CYS A 57 10.30 2.21 12.03
CA CYS A 57 9.28 2.37 13.06
C CYS A 57 9.05 3.85 13.37
N TRP A 58 7.80 4.23 13.58
CA TRP A 58 7.41 5.56 14.03
C TRP A 58 6.28 5.45 15.04
N GLU A 59 6.52 5.88 16.28
CA GLU A 59 5.54 5.89 17.39
C GLU A 59 4.81 4.54 17.65
N GLY A 60 5.46 3.42 17.30
CA GLY A 60 4.88 2.07 17.41
C GLY A 60 4.10 1.60 16.18
N VAL A 61 4.17 2.35 15.08
CA VAL A 61 3.77 1.92 13.74
C VAL A 61 4.98 1.43 12.99
N HIS A 62 4.91 0.19 12.52
CA HIS A 62 5.98 -0.44 11.76
C HIS A 62 5.66 -0.40 10.27
N PHE A 63 6.49 0.29 9.52
CA PHE A 63 6.42 0.34 8.07
C PHE A 63 7.42 -0.67 7.49
N VAL A 64 6.93 -1.56 6.63
CA VAL A 64 7.70 -2.74 6.20
C VAL A 64 8.03 -2.76 4.72
N ALA A 65 7.23 -2.09 3.88
CA ALA A 65 7.46 -2.06 2.45
C ALA A 65 6.75 -0.90 1.76
N ALA A 66 7.32 -0.41 0.66
CA ALA A 66 6.64 0.46 -0.31
C ALA A 66 6.33 -0.27 -1.61
N GLN A 67 5.19 0.08 -2.21
CA GLN A 67 4.79 -0.21 -3.57
C GLN A 67 4.73 1.10 -4.35
N LYS A 68 5.77 1.32 -5.16
CA LYS A 68 5.93 2.51 -6.01
C LYS A 68 5.23 2.41 -7.37
N GLN A 69 4.94 1.19 -7.84
CA GLN A 69 4.32 0.95 -9.14
C GLN A 69 2.92 0.33 -9.03
N ALA A 70 1.98 0.88 -9.79
CA ALA A 70 0.84 0.12 -10.28
C ALA A 70 1.35 -0.96 -11.26
N GLN A 71 0.61 -2.06 -11.41
CA GLN A 71 0.97 -3.20 -12.25
C GLN A 71 1.70 -2.79 -13.55
N SER A 72 2.89 -3.33 -13.77
CA SER A 72 3.69 -3.08 -14.98
C SER A 72 2.87 -3.33 -16.24
N VAL A 73 2.67 -2.29 -17.05
CA VAL A 73 1.97 -2.37 -18.34
C VAL A 73 2.87 -2.89 -19.46
N ASN A 74 4.18 -2.98 -19.22
CA ASN A 74 5.16 -3.46 -20.20
C ASN A 74 4.99 -4.94 -20.57
N ARG A 75 4.08 -5.67 -19.91
CA ARG A 75 3.71 -7.05 -20.26
C ARG A 75 2.30 -7.20 -20.88
N LEU A 76 1.65 -6.11 -21.28
CA LEU A 76 0.40 -6.25 -22.04
C LEU A 76 0.74 -6.62 -23.49
N THR A 77 0.52 -7.89 -23.83
CA THR A 77 0.52 -8.40 -25.22
C THR A 77 -0.30 -7.48 -26.13
N LEU A 78 0.14 -7.35 -27.38
CA LEU A 78 -0.58 -6.59 -28.41
C LEU A 78 -2.04 -7.06 -28.46
N PRO A 79 -3.01 -6.14 -28.35
CA PRO A 79 -4.41 -6.53 -28.27
C PRO A 79 -4.85 -7.12 -29.61
N ILE A 80 -5.36 -8.35 -29.57
CA ILE A 80 -5.80 -9.13 -30.74
C ILE A 80 -7.23 -8.75 -31.18
N SER A 81 -7.89 -7.83 -30.47
CA SER A 81 -9.28 -7.41 -30.75
C SER A 81 -9.59 -6.01 -30.21
N ASN A 82 -10.66 -5.40 -30.71
CA ASN A 82 -11.16 -4.11 -30.21
C ASN A 82 -11.51 -4.16 -28.71
N ASN A 83 -12.03 -5.29 -28.21
CA ASN A 83 -12.31 -5.47 -26.79
C ASN A 83 -11.02 -5.55 -25.95
N ALA A 84 -9.99 -6.22 -26.47
CA ALA A 84 -8.67 -6.24 -25.86
C ALA A 84 -8.04 -4.83 -25.86
N CYS A 85 -8.23 -4.05 -26.93
CA CYS A 85 -7.78 -2.66 -27.01
C CYS A 85 -8.46 -1.77 -25.96
N LYS A 86 -9.79 -1.85 -25.81
CA LYS A 86 -10.54 -1.14 -24.76
C LYS A 86 -10.08 -1.54 -23.36
N LYS A 87 -9.85 -2.83 -23.09
CA LYS A 87 -9.30 -3.31 -21.79
C LYS A 87 -7.89 -2.75 -21.54
N ARG A 88 -7.02 -2.76 -22.55
CA ARG A 88 -5.66 -2.20 -22.48
C ARG A 88 -5.69 -0.71 -22.18
N TYR A 89 -6.54 0.05 -22.86
CA TYR A 89 -6.72 1.48 -22.63
C TYR A 89 -7.16 1.80 -21.19
N ARG A 90 -8.13 1.05 -20.65
CA ARG A 90 -8.56 1.19 -19.26
C ARG A 90 -7.43 0.87 -18.27
N LYS A 91 -6.63 -0.18 -18.53
CA LYS A 91 -5.46 -0.52 -17.71
C LYS A 91 -4.38 0.56 -17.76
N LEU A 92 -4.07 1.09 -18.94
CA LEU A 92 -3.12 2.20 -19.14
C LEU A 92 -3.55 3.44 -18.35
N LYS A 93 -4.83 3.81 -18.41
CA LYS A 93 -5.36 4.94 -17.62
C LYS A 93 -5.33 4.72 -16.11
N ASN A 94 -5.23 3.47 -15.65
CA ASN A 94 -5.16 3.15 -14.23
C ASN A 94 -3.72 2.87 -13.75
N THR A 95 -2.70 3.32 -14.48
CA THR A 95 -1.28 3.12 -14.09
C THR A 95 -0.78 4.12 -13.06
N THR A 96 -1.40 5.30 -12.99
CA THR A 96 -1.03 6.33 -12.04
C THR A 96 -1.84 6.15 -10.75
N ILE A 97 -1.15 6.07 -9.61
CA ILE A 97 -1.80 5.99 -8.30
C ILE A 97 -2.28 7.39 -7.92
N THR A 98 -3.56 7.51 -7.60
CA THR A 98 -4.25 8.74 -7.18
C THR A 98 -5.05 8.49 -5.90
N PRO A 99 -5.48 9.54 -5.18
CA PRO A 99 -6.31 9.39 -3.98
C PRO A 99 -7.64 8.66 -4.24
N ASN A 100 -8.13 8.70 -5.48
CA ASN A 100 -9.40 8.09 -5.86
C ASN A 100 -9.28 6.61 -6.27
N ASN A 101 -8.12 6.19 -6.81
CA ASN A 101 -7.94 4.84 -7.36
C ASN A 101 -6.98 3.95 -6.55
N TRP A 102 -6.23 4.49 -5.58
CA TRP A 102 -5.17 3.76 -4.90
C TRP A 102 -5.64 2.46 -4.26
N LYS A 103 -6.88 2.41 -3.74
CA LYS A 103 -7.47 1.19 -3.14
C LYS A 103 -7.51 0.01 -4.11
N GLN A 104 -7.57 0.26 -5.42
CA GLN A 104 -7.56 -0.76 -6.48
C GLN A 104 -6.14 -1.33 -6.71
N HIS A 105 -5.11 -0.60 -6.29
CA HIS A 105 -3.70 -0.96 -6.43
C HIS A 105 -3.15 -1.72 -5.21
N ILE A 106 -3.90 -1.73 -4.12
CA ILE A 106 -3.56 -2.47 -2.90
C ILE A 106 -3.81 -3.96 -3.11
N SER A 107 -2.81 -4.77 -2.82
CA SER A 107 -2.99 -6.22 -2.69
C SER A 107 -2.93 -6.61 -1.23
N ARG A 108 -4.06 -7.08 -0.68
CA ARG A 108 -4.16 -7.56 0.71
C ARG A 108 -3.14 -8.65 0.99
N ASN A 109 -3.09 -9.69 0.16
CA ASN A 109 -2.17 -10.82 0.34
C ASN A 109 -0.70 -10.37 0.30
N ARG A 110 -0.37 -9.38 -0.53
CA ARG A 110 0.98 -8.81 -0.57
C ARG A 110 1.31 -8.06 0.72
N GLY A 111 0.41 -7.21 1.20
CA GLY A 111 0.59 -6.49 2.47
C GLY A 111 0.77 -7.44 3.64
N LEU A 112 -0.11 -8.44 3.76
CA LEU A 112 -0.01 -9.47 4.79
C LEU A 112 1.29 -10.28 4.69
N LYS A 113 1.77 -10.59 3.49
CA LYS A 113 3.06 -11.26 3.31
C LYS A 113 4.22 -10.44 3.87
N TYR A 114 4.27 -9.14 3.58
CA TYR A 114 5.33 -8.27 4.09
C TYR A 114 5.29 -8.14 5.61
N VAL A 115 4.10 -7.95 6.18
CA VAL A 115 3.91 -7.85 7.62
C VAL A 115 4.31 -9.14 8.32
N ASN A 116 3.83 -10.30 7.85
CA ASN A 116 4.19 -11.59 8.44
C ASN A 116 5.69 -11.87 8.35
N ALA A 117 6.33 -11.55 7.22
CA ALA A 117 7.78 -11.70 7.09
C ALA A 117 8.55 -10.85 8.13
N SER A 118 8.08 -9.63 8.39
CA SER A 118 8.65 -8.75 9.41
C SER A 118 8.40 -9.22 10.86
N LEU A 119 7.33 -9.99 11.10
CA LEU A 119 7.01 -10.52 12.43
C LEU A 119 7.75 -11.84 12.74
N ILE A 120 8.03 -12.65 11.71
CA ILE A 120 8.75 -13.93 11.84
C ILE A 120 10.25 -13.69 12.04
N ALA A 121 10.80 -12.65 11.41
CA ALA A 121 12.16 -12.18 11.63
C ALA A 121 12.09 -10.78 12.26
N PRO A 122 11.81 -10.68 13.59
CA PRO A 122 11.80 -9.40 14.26
C PRO A 122 13.20 -8.77 14.12
N MET A 123 13.22 -7.54 13.62
CA MET A 123 14.44 -6.71 13.58
C MET A 123 14.87 -6.27 14.96
#